data_AF-A0A2V8U5D1-F1
#
_entry.id   AF-A0A2V8U5D1-F1
#
_cell.length_a   1.000
_cell.length_b   1.000
_cell.length_c   1.000
_cell.angle_alpha   90.00
_cell.angle_beta   90.00
_cell.angle_gamma   90.00
#
_symmetry.space_group_name_H-M   'P 1'
#
loop_
_entity.id
_entity.type
_entity.pdbx_description
1 polymer ?
#
loop_
_entity_poly.entity_id
_entity_poly.type
_entity_poly.pdbx_seq_one_letter_code
_entity_poly.pdbx_strand_id
1 'polypeptide(L)'
;MGGKDAKIRFAWGVFVLGGLLLATTRRFRPFRVPFDVYVFVLLISTLVSTQDSLWNYTDAVEDYLDATKQISKGATLVRLRYPTPDIPERYGFQEIARDPLFHLDSYVAAQCACLDLTDYQAPNNIFPVVFSEAVGEGQRGGLWSLEGPEQDADQVLTWLRSTLPVPIDYVILVADRSTPGVDGPAFKGVVTRLTSEMRLVGTSGDRPFVHVYQRIRAAVP
;
A
#
# COMPACT_ATOMS: atom_id res chain seq x y z
N MET A 1 7.13 4.45 -13.89
CA MET A 1 6.11 4.56 -14.97
C MET A 1 5.40 5.89 -14.79
N GLY A 2 5.17 6.69 -15.85
CA GLY A 2 4.56 8.03 -15.70
C GLY A 2 4.71 8.96 -16.92
N GLY A 3 5.60 8.63 -17.85
CA GLY A 3 5.83 9.44 -19.05
C GLY A 3 4.70 9.41 -20.09
N LYS A 4 3.83 8.39 -20.09
CA LYS A 4 2.65 8.34 -20.97
C LYS A 4 1.49 9.17 -20.41
N ASP A 5 1.21 9.04 -19.12
CA ASP A 5 0.11 9.75 -18.47
C ASP A 5 0.35 11.26 -18.40
N ALA A 6 1.62 11.67 -18.19
CA ALA A 6 2.01 13.07 -18.24
C ALA A 6 1.78 13.70 -19.63
N LYS A 7 2.02 12.96 -20.73
CA LYS A 7 1.78 13.45 -22.09
C LYS A 7 0.30 13.63 -22.40
N ILE A 8 -0.54 12.70 -21.94
CA ILE A 8 -2.00 12.77 -22.13
C ILE A 8 -2.56 13.99 -21.37
N ARG A 9 -2.18 14.17 -20.11
CA ARG A 9 -2.60 15.33 -19.29
C ARG A 9 -2.15 16.66 -19.90
N PHE A 10 -0.92 16.72 -20.41
CA PHE A 10 -0.41 17.90 -21.10
C PHE A 10 -1.17 18.21 -22.39
N ALA A 11 -1.48 17.20 -23.21
CA ALA A 11 -2.25 17.38 -24.44
C ALA A 11 -3.66 17.93 -24.17
N TRP A 12 -4.33 17.43 -23.13
CA TRP A 12 -5.62 17.96 -22.69
C TRP A 12 -5.53 19.42 -22.22
N GLY A 13 -4.48 19.76 -21.46
CA GLY A 13 -4.23 21.15 -21.03
C GLY A 13 -4.07 22.10 -22.22
N VAL A 14 -3.29 21.71 -23.23
CA VAL A 14 -3.10 22.50 -24.46
C VAL A 14 -4.41 22.64 -25.24
N PHE A 15 -5.21 21.58 -25.36
CA PHE A 15 -6.49 21.62 -26.07
C PHE A 15 -7.50 22.57 -25.41
N VAL A 16 -7.69 22.45 -24.09
CA VAL A 16 -8.66 23.28 -23.35
C VAL A 16 -8.25 24.76 -23.39
N LEU A 17 -6.98 25.07 -23.10
CA LEU A 17 -6.48 26.45 -23.14
C LEU A 17 -6.50 27.03 -24.57
N GLY A 18 -6.11 26.24 -25.57
CA GLY A 18 -6.13 26.65 -26.97
C GLY A 18 -7.55 26.91 -27.49
N GLY A 19 -8.52 26.08 -27.12
CA GLY A 19 -9.92 26.26 -27.48
C GLY A 19 -10.56 27.49 -26.82
N LEU A 20 -10.27 27.74 -25.53
CA LEU A 20 -10.69 28.96 -24.83
C LEU A 20 -10.12 30.22 -25.52
N LEU A 21 -8.84 30.19 -25.89
CA LEU A 21 -8.19 31.28 -26.61
C LEU A 21 -8.80 31.50 -28.00
N LEU A 22 -9.02 30.45 -28.79
CA LEU A 22 -9.65 30.55 -30.11
C LEU A 22 -11.08 31.11 -30.04
N ALA A 23 -11.85 30.72 -29.01
CA ALA A 23 -13.21 31.20 -28.77
C ALA A 23 -13.30 32.71 -28.43
N THR A 24 -12.19 33.36 -28.08
CA THR A 24 -12.14 34.82 -27.90
C THR A 24 -12.09 35.61 -29.21
N THR A 25 -11.74 34.96 -30.33
CA THR A 25 -11.64 35.62 -31.64
C THR A 25 -13.01 35.88 -32.26
N ARG A 26 -13.17 36.99 -33.00
CA ARG A 26 -14.45 37.38 -33.64
C ARG A 26 -15.06 36.26 -34.50
N ARG A 27 -14.23 35.47 -35.18
CA ARG A 27 -14.65 34.40 -36.09
C ARG A 27 -15.26 33.20 -35.36
N PHE A 28 -14.80 32.89 -34.16
CA PHE A 28 -15.21 31.70 -33.40
C PHE A 28 -16.08 32.02 -32.17
N ARG A 29 -16.40 33.29 -31.95
CA ARG A 29 -17.26 33.76 -30.85
C ARG A 29 -18.61 33.02 -30.72
N PRO A 30 -19.30 32.61 -31.82
CA PRO A 30 -20.52 31.81 -31.70
C PRO A 30 -20.33 30.44 -31.05
N PHE A 31 -19.11 29.87 -31.12
CA PHE A 31 -18.77 28.58 -30.52
C PHE A 31 -18.32 28.69 -29.06
N ARG A 32 -18.21 29.90 -28.51
CA ARG A 32 -17.75 30.11 -27.14
C ARG A 32 -18.67 29.43 -26.12
N VAL A 33 -19.97 29.70 -26.17
CA VAL A 33 -20.94 29.11 -25.22
C VAL A 33 -20.94 27.58 -25.27
N PRO A 34 -21.06 26.90 -26.43
CA PRO A 34 -21.02 25.44 -26.45
C PRO A 34 -19.67 24.86 -26.02
N PHE A 35 -18.56 25.55 -26.31
CA PHE A 35 -17.23 25.14 -25.83
C PHE A 35 -17.08 25.29 -24.32
N ASP A 36 -17.54 26.41 -23.75
CA ASP A 36 -17.54 26.67 -22.31
C ASP A 36 -18.40 25.62 -21.57
N VAL A 37 -19.58 25.29 -22.11
CA VAL A 37 -20.45 24.21 -21.58
C VAL A 37 -19.74 22.85 -21.66
N TYR A 38 -19.09 22.53 -22.78
CA TYR A 38 -18.33 21.29 -22.93
C TYR A 38 -17.21 21.18 -21.88
N VAL A 39 -16.40 22.23 -21.72
CA VAL A 39 -15.32 22.27 -20.72
C VAL A 39 -15.89 22.15 -19.30
N PHE A 40 -16.98 22.86 -19.00
CA PHE A 40 -17.64 22.79 -17.70
C PHE A 40 -18.12 21.38 -17.36
N VAL A 41 -18.80 20.71 -18.29
CA VAL A 41 -19.27 19.32 -18.11
C VAL A 41 -18.09 18.37 -17.93
N LEU A 42 -17.01 18.55 -18.70
CA LEU A 42 -15.80 17.74 -18.58
C LEU A 42 -15.13 17.91 -17.20
N LEU A 43 -15.02 19.15 -16.71
CA LEU A 43 -14.46 19.44 -15.39
C LEU A 43 -15.31 18.87 -14.26
N ILE A 44 -16.64 18.99 -14.32
CA ILE A 44 -17.55 18.39 -13.34
C ILE A 44 -17.41 16.87 -13.35
N SER A 45 -17.45 16.24 -14.53
CA SER A 45 -17.31 14.79 -14.65
C SER A 45 -15.98 14.30 -14.07
N THR A 46 -14.88 15.01 -14.36
CA THR A 46 -13.56 14.71 -13.80
C THR A 46 -13.54 14.86 -12.28
N LEU A 47 -14.16 15.92 -11.75
CA LEU A 47 -14.21 16.18 -10.31
C LEU A 47 -14.99 15.09 -9.58
N VAL A 48 -16.18 14.74 -10.07
CA VAL A 48 -17.02 13.66 -9.50
C VAL A 48 -16.27 12.34 -9.55
N SER A 49 -15.72 11.97 -10.71
CA SER A 49 -14.94 10.73 -10.83
C SER A 49 -13.72 10.71 -9.90
N THR A 50 -13.03 11.83 -9.74
CA THR A 50 -11.87 11.93 -8.82
C THR A 50 -12.32 11.79 -7.37
N GLN A 51 -13.43 12.44 -7.00
CA GLN A 51 -14.00 12.34 -5.67
C GLN A 51 -14.39 10.90 -5.34
N ASP A 52 -15.08 10.21 -6.25
CA ASP A 52 -15.48 8.82 -6.08
C ASP A 52 -14.25 7.92 -5.92
N SER A 53 -13.23 8.08 -6.78
CA SER A 53 -11.98 7.32 -6.64
C SER A 53 -11.25 7.60 -5.32
N LEU A 54 -11.33 8.82 -4.77
CA LEU A 54 -10.72 9.14 -3.47
C LEU A 54 -11.49 8.52 -2.29
N TRP A 55 -12.83 8.47 -2.37
CA TRP A 55 -13.62 7.75 -1.37
C TRP A 55 -13.31 6.26 -1.39
N ASN A 56 -13.32 5.65 -2.57
CA ASN A 56 -12.94 4.26 -2.78
C ASN A 56 -11.50 3.94 -2.32
N TYR A 57 -10.57 4.88 -2.53
CA TYR A 57 -9.20 4.79 -2.02
C TYR A 57 -9.18 4.80 -0.49
N THR A 58 -10.03 5.61 0.12
CA THR A 58 -10.18 5.69 1.57
C THR A 58 -10.78 4.40 2.13
N ASP A 59 -11.77 3.81 1.48
CA ASP A 59 -12.37 2.54 1.89
C ASP A 59 -11.33 1.40 1.96
N ALA A 60 -10.40 1.34 1.00
CA ALA A 60 -9.31 0.37 1.02
C ALA A 60 -8.34 0.59 2.19
N VAL A 61 -8.11 1.86 2.55
CA VAL A 61 -7.32 2.23 3.74
C VAL A 61 -8.06 1.84 5.01
N GLU A 62 -9.37 2.13 5.10
CA GLU A 62 -10.19 1.79 6.26
C GLU A 62 -10.21 0.28 6.51
N ASP A 63 -10.38 -0.54 5.47
CA ASP A 63 -10.32 -2.00 5.57
C ASP A 63 -8.96 -2.51 6.08
N TYR A 64 -7.86 -1.86 5.68
CA TYR A 64 -6.53 -2.15 6.22
C TYR A 64 -6.43 -1.78 7.71
N LEU A 65 -6.84 -0.56 8.06
CA LEU A 65 -6.77 -0.06 9.43
C LEU A 65 -7.63 -0.91 10.36
N ASP A 66 -8.82 -1.30 9.91
CA ASP A 66 -9.75 -2.15 10.62
C ASP A 66 -9.15 -3.52 10.96
N ALA A 67 -8.46 -4.15 10.01
CA ALA A 67 -7.75 -5.39 10.25
C ALA A 67 -6.65 -5.26 11.32
N THR A 68 -6.04 -4.07 11.45
CA THR A 68 -4.93 -3.79 12.37
C THR A 68 -5.33 -3.28 13.75
N LYS A 69 -6.63 -3.04 14.01
CA LYS A 69 -7.14 -2.53 15.31
C LYS A 69 -6.73 -3.35 16.53
N GLN A 70 -6.41 -4.63 16.36
CA GLN A 70 -6.02 -5.56 17.42
C GLN A 70 -4.52 -5.50 17.79
N ILE A 71 -3.74 -4.65 17.12
CA ILE A 71 -2.32 -4.46 17.43
C ILE A 71 -2.19 -3.72 18.77
N SER A 72 -1.48 -4.35 19.70
CA SER A 72 -1.27 -3.81 21.04
C SER A 72 -0.28 -2.65 21.01
N LYS A 73 -0.47 -1.67 21.90
CA LYS A 73 0.47 -0.55 22.02
C LYS A 73 1.87 -1.01 22.40
N GLY A 74 2.89 -0.36 21.84
CA GLY A 74 4.30 -0.67 22.12
C GLY A 74 4.80 -2.01 21.57
N ALA A 75 4.01 -2.68 20.73
CA ALA A 75 4.40 -3.92 20.09
C ALA A 75 5.42 -3.69 18.96
N THR A 76 6.03 -4.76 18.49
CA THR A 76 6.80 -4.77 17.23
C THR A 76 5.97 -5.40 16.11
N LEU A 77 6.07 -4.86 14.90
CA LEU A 77 5.38 -5.40 13.74
C LEU A 77 6.29 -5.51 12.52
N VAL A 78 6.00 -6.47 11.66
CA VAL A 78 6.54 -6.57 10.31
C VAL A 78 5.38 -6.66 9.32
N ARG A 79 5.58 -6.11 8.14
CA ARG A 79 4.67 -6.30 7.01
C ARG A 79 5.25 -7.27 5.99
N LEU A 80 4.41 -8.19 5.53
CA LEU A 80 4.70 -9.07 4.41
C LEU A 80 3.81 -8.66 3.25
N ARG A 81 4.41 -8.27 2.12
CA ARG A 81 3.66 -7.80 0.95
C ARG A 81 3.76 -8.80 -0.21
N TYR A 82 2.60 -9.25 -0.67
CA TYR A 82 2.44 -9.94 -1.95
C TYR A 82 1.76 -9.00 -2.98
N PRO A 83 1.85 -9.30 -4.29
CA PRO A 83 1.20 -8.48 -5.29
C PRO A 83 -0.33 -8.50 -5.12
N THR A 84 -0.94 -7.32 -5.21
CA THR A 84 -2.39 -7.13 -5.10
C THR A 84 -2.95 -6.31 -6.28
N PRO A 85 -2.74 -6.74 -7.54
CA PRO A 85 -3.13 -6.01 -8.73
C PRO A 85 -4.65 -5.85 -8.87
N ASP A 86 -5.44 -6.69 -8.21
CA ASP A 86 -6.90 -6.68 -8.31
C ASP A 86 -7.55 -5.71 -7.32
N ILE A 87 -6.81 -5.21 -6.31
CA ILE A 87 -7.35 -4.30 -5.29
C ILE A 87 -7.76 -2.94 -5.88
N PRO A 88 -6.97 -2.28 -6.76
CA PRO A 88 -7.42 -1.06 -7.42
C PRO A 88 -8.76 -1.23 -8.14
N GLU A 89 -8.92 -2.31 -8.91
CA GLU A 89 -10.17 -2.64 -9.62
C GLU A 89 -11.32 -2.91 -8.65
N ARG A 90 -11.07 -3.69 -7.59
CA ARG A 90 -12.07 -4.06 -6.59
C ARG A 90 -12.69 -2.86 -5.90
N TYR A 91 -11.88 -1.88 -5.51
CA TYR A 91 -12.36 -0.69 -4.83
C TYR A 91 -12.76 0.41 -5.83
N GLY A 92 -12.27 0.39 -7.07
CA GLY A 92 -12.61 1.41 -8.07
C GLY A 92 -11.68 2.64 -8.04
N PHE A 93 -10.39 2.42 -7.78
CA PHE A 93 -9.35 3.47 -7.78
C PHE A 93 -8.22 3.22 -8.79
N GLN A 94 -8.42 2.35 -9.80
CA GLN A 94 -7.46 2.01 -10.86
C GLN A 94 -6.76 3.20 -11.54
N GLU A 95 -7.37 4.39 -11.56
CA GLU A 95 -6.79 5.60 -12.15
C GLU A 95 -5.74 6.28 -11.24
N ILE A 96 -5.63 5.86 -9.98
CA ILE A 96 -4.66 6.36 -9.01
C ILE A 96 -3.38 5.51 -9.08
N ALA A 97 -2.30 6.11 -9.60
CA ALA A 97 -1.01 5.44 -9.79
C ALA A 97 -0.28 5.04 -8.49
N ARG A 98 -0.75 5.49 -7.32
CA ARG A 98 -0.15 5.16 -6.02
C ARG A 98 -0.99 4.12 -5.32
N ASP A 99 -0.34 3.07 -4.86
CA ASP A 99 -0.97 2.04 -4.03
C ASP A 99 -1.29 2.62 -2.64
N PRO A 100 -2.58 2.67 -2.22
CA PRO A 100 -2.96 3.14 -0.88
C PRO A 100 -2.33 2.35 0.24
N LEU A 101 -2.01 1.08 0.00
CA LEU A 101 -1.55 0.16 1.02
C LEU A 101 -0.05 0.29 1.30
N PHE A 102 0.67 1.09 0.51
CA PHE A 102 2.11 1.20 0.64
C PHE A 102 2.48 2.07 1.86
N HIS A 103 3.17 1.45 2.83
CA HIS A 103 3.61 2.02 4.11
C HIS A 103 2.48 2.48 5.06
N LEU A 104 1.26 1.91 4.93
CA LEU A 104 0.21 2.10 5.94
C LEU A 104 0.58 1.48 7.29
N ASP A 105 1.42 0.45 7.28
CA ASP A 105 2.03 -0.15 8.47
C ASP A 105 2.76 0.87 9.34
N SER A 106 3.43 1.85 8.74
CA SER A 106 4.11 2.92 9.47
C SER A 106 3.12 3.87 10.16
N TYR A 107 1.97 4.12 9.54
CA TYR A 107 0.88 4.87 10.17
C TYR A 107 0.26 4.10 11.34
N VAL A 108 0.03 2.79 11.17
CA VAL A 108 -0.43 1.91 12.24
C VAL A 108 0.56 1.92 13.40
N ALA A 109 1.86 1.81 13.11
CA ALA A 109 2.90 1.82 14.11
C ALA A 109 2.94 3.14 14.88
N ALA A 110 2.81 4.27 14.19
CA ALA A 110 2.72 5.59 14.83
C ALA A 110 1.50 5.69 15.76
N GLN A 111 0.33 5.19 15.35
CA GLN A 111 -0.89 5.22 16.18
C GLN A 111 -0.76 4.38 17.46
N CYS A 112 -0.15 3.19 17.36
CA CYS A 112 -0.01 2.30 18.50
C CYS A 112 1.29 2.53 19.30
N ALA A 113 2.09 3.53 18.95
CA ALA A 113 3.45 3.71 19.49
C ALA A 113 4.28 2.41 19.40
N CYS A 114 4.09 1.68 18.30
CA CYS A 114 4.76 0.43 18.00
C CYS A 114 6.05 0.69 17.21
N LEU A 115 6.89 -0.33 17.13
CA LEU A 115 8.05 -0.34 16.26
C LEU A 115 7.71 -1.12 14.97
N ASP A 116 7.62 -0.40 13.85
CA ASP A 116 7.60 -1.01 12.52
C ASP A 116 9.03 -1.42 12.16
N LEU A 117 9.26 -2.73 12.08
CA LEU A 117 10.57 -3.29 11.76
C LEU A 117 10.80 -3.31 10.24
N THR A 118 9.73 -3.23 9.44
CA THR A 118 9.80 -3.22 7.97
C THR A 118 9.94 -1.83 7.39
N ASP A 119 9.61 -0.77 8.14
CA ASP A 119 9.96 0.63 7.82
C ASP A 119 11.45 0.90 8.06
N TYR A 120 12.31 0.11 7.42
CA TYR A 120 13.75 0.26 7.48
C TYR A 120 14.21 1.12 6.30
N GLN A 121 14.92 2.22 6.59
CA GLN A 121 15.52 3.03 5.54
C GLN A 121 16.49 2.16 4.73
N ALA A 122 16.23 2.02 3.42
CA ALA A 122 17.11 1.29 2.51
C ALA A 122 18.59 1.57 2.82
N PRO A 123 19.47 0.55 2.85
CA PRO A 123 20.89 0.67 3.22
C PRO A 123 21.74 1.55 2.29
N ASN A 124 21.10 2.29 1.38
CA ASN A 124 21.71 3.16 0.38
C ASN A 124 22.18 4.52 0.92
N ASN A 125 22.08 4.77 2.24
CA ASN A 125 22.56 5.98 2.92
C ASN A 125 22.09 7.31 2.28
N ILE A 126 20.95 7.32 1.58
CA ILE A 126 20.43 8.55 0.94
C ILE A 126 20.18 9.65 1.99
N PHE A 127 19.79 9.26 3.20
CA PHE A 127 19.73 10.15 4.36
C PHE A 127 20.75 9.68 5.41
N PRO A 128 21.54 10.60 6.00
CA PRO A 128 22.55 10.28 7.00
C PRO A 128 21.88 10.03 8.37
N VAL A 129 21.17 8.92 8.48
CA VAL A 129 20.60 8.47 9.75
C VAL A 129 21.57 7.46 10.36
N VAL A 130 22.06 7.76 11.56
CA VAL A 130 22.88 6.83 12.35
C VAL A 130 21.94 5.92 13.13
N PHE A 131 21.78 4.69 12.68
CA PHE A 131 21.00 3.67 13.39
C PHE A 131 21.81 3.09 14.55
N SER A 132 21.14 2.64 15.61
CA SER A 132 21.82 1.85 16.66
C SER A 132 22.33 0.54 16.06
N GLU A 133 23.54 0.10 16.44
CA GLU A 133 24.18 -1.12 15.92
C GLU A 133 23.49 -2.44 16.33
N ALA A 134 22.36 -2.37 17.05
CA ALA A 134 21.65 -3.55 17.53
C ALA A 134 21.09 -4.44 16.41
N VAL A 135 20.95 -3.93 15.18
CA VAL A 135 20.47 -4.67 14.01
C VAL A 135 21.54 -4.68 12.92
N GLY A 136 22.10 -5.86 12.66
CA GLY A 136 23.19 -6.06 11.69
C GLY A 136 22.75 -5.85 10.23
N GLU A 137 23.70 -5.63 9.32
CA GLU A 137 23.43 -5.42 7.89
C GLU A 137 22.59 -6.52 7.25
N GLY A 138 22.89 -7.79 7.55
CA GLY A 138 22.08 -8.90 7.06
C GLY A 138 20.61 -8.78 7.49
N GLN A 139 20.36 -8.49 8.77
CA GLN A 139 19.00 -8.41 9.32
C GLN A 139 18.22 -7.27 8.68
N ARG A 140 18.89 -6.15 8.44
CA ARG A 140 18.34 -5.02 7.69
C ARG A 140 17.97 -5.42 6.26
N GLY A 141 18.84 -6.17 5.59
CA GLY A 141 18.57 -6.72 4.26
C GLY A 141 17.37 -7.67 4.26
N GLY A 142 17.24 -8.52 5.29
CA GLY A 142 16.08 -9.40 5.45
C GLY A 142 14.79 -8.64 5.74
N LEU A 143 14.81 -7.62 6.59
CA LEU A 143 13.64 -6.76 6.84
C LEU A 143 13.19 -6.04 5.58
N TRP A 144 14.15 -5.53 4.79
CA TRP A 144 13.89 -4.92 3.50
C TRP A 144 13.29 -5.89 2.48
N SER A 145 13.75 -7.15 2.44
CA SER A 145 13.21 -8.13 1.48
C SER A 145 11.76 -8.53 1.77
N LEU A 146 11.24 -8.28 2.98
CA LEU A 146 9.83 -8.49 3.33
C LEU A 146 8.88 -7.47 2.66
N GLU A 147 9.39 -6.32 2.21
CA GLU A 147 8.60 -5.32 1.45
C GLU A 147 8.21 -5.80 0.04
N GLY A 148 8.93 -6.79 -0.49
CA GLY A 148 8.78 -7.29 -1.84
C GLY A 148 8.23 -8.73 -1.90
N PRO A 149 7.71 -9.15 -3.07
CA PRO A 149 7.23 -10.51 -3.29
C PRO A 149 8.41 -11.47 -3.52
N GLU A 150 9.21 -11.72 -2.49
CA GLU A 150 10.33 -12.65 -2.57
C GLU A 150 9.91 -14.10 -2.31
N GLN A 151 10.57 -15.04 -2.99
CA GLN A 151 10.23 -16.47 -2.92
C GLN A 151 10.62 -17.12 -1.59
N ASP A 152 11.48 -16.46 -0.81
CA ASP A 152 12.07 -16.94 0.43
C ASP A 152 11.53 -16.23 1.68
N ALA A 153 10.45 -15.44 1.57
CA ALA A 153 9.85 -14.68 2.68
C ALA A 153 9.62 -15.54 3.94
N ASP A 154 9.28 -16.82 3.80
CA ASP A 154 9.15 -17.77 4.90
C ASP A 154 10.46 -18.02 5.66
N GLN A 155 11.55 -18.23 4.91
CA GLN A 155 12.88 -18.50 5.43
C GLN A 155 13.44 -17.24 6.09
N VAL A 156 13.28 -16.08 5.44
CA VAL A 156 13.69 -14.78 5.96
C VAL A 156 12.94 -14.46 7.24
N LEU A 157 11.61 -14.60 7.28
CA LEU A 157 10.82 -14.35 8.49
C LEU A 157 11.25 -15.26 9.64
N THR A 158 11.49 -16.55 9.38
CA THR A 158 11.95 -17.52 10.38
C THR A 158 13.31 -17.13 10.94
N TRP A 159 14.22 -16.72 10.07
CA TRP A 159 15.55 -16.27 10.45
C TRP A 159 15.50 -14.96 11.25
N LEU A 160 14.71 -13.97 10.83
CA LEU A 160 14.54 -12.72 11.58
C LEU A 160 13.96 -12.96 12.97
N ARG A 161 12.97 -13.84 13.11
CA ARG A 161 12.38 -14.19 14.41
C ARG A 161 13.37 -14.84 15.38
N SER A 162 14.42 -15.49 14.88
CA SER A 162 15.45 -16.12 15.72
C SER A 162 16.67 -15.25 15.97
N THR A 163 16.87 -14.17 15.20
CA THR A 163 18.09 -13.36 15.27
C THR A 163 17.88 -11.92 15.73
N LEU A 164 16.69 -11.34 15.53
CA LEU A 164 16.43 -9.96 15.94
C LEU A 164 16.56 -9.79 17.46
N PRO A 165 17.10 -8.66 17.93
CA PRO A 165 17.24 -8.38 19.37
C PRO A 165 15.89 -8.14 20.06
N VAL A 166 14.84 -7.91 19.27
CA VAL A 166 13.46 -7.72 19.71
C VAL A 166 12.57 -8.79 19.07
N PRO A 167 11.51 -9.23 19.77
CA PRO A 167 10.55 -10.14 19.18
C PRO A 167 9.86 -9.50 17.96
N ILE A 168 9.25 -10.32 17.10
CA ILE A 168 8.20 -9.88 16.17
C ILE A 168 6.86 -10.25 16.82
N ASP A 169 6.14 -9.27 17.34
CA ASP A 169 4.86 -9.49 18.02
C ASP A 169 3.70 -9.65 17.03
N TYR A 170 3.72 -8.91 15.92
CA TYR A 170 2.70 -8.96 14.88
C TYR A 170 3.28 -9.09 13.47
N VAL A 171 2.58 -9.83 12.61
CA VAL A 171 2.84 -9.92 11.18
C VAL A 171 1.59 -9.44 10.45
N ILE A 172 1.73 -8.39 9.64
CA ILE A 172 0.67 -7.89 8.75
C ILE A 172 0.91 -8.48 7.37
N LEU A 173 0.15 -9.50 7.01
CA LEU A 173 0.20 -10.12 5.69
C LEU A 173 -0.77 -9.40 4.74
N VAL A 174 -0.22 -8.72 3.73
CA VAL A 174 -0.97 -8.10 2.64
C VAL A 174 -0.88 -9.00 1.42
N ALA A 175 -1.94 -9.75 1.14
CA ALA A 175 -2.02 -10.69 0.04
C ALA A 175 -3.46 -10.92 -0.38
N ASP A 176 -3.74 -10.75 -1.67
CA ASP A 176 -5.02 -11.11 -2.26
C ASP A 176 -4.94 -12.50 -2.88
N ARG A 177 -5.62 -13.48 -2.25
CA ARG A 177 -5.60 -14.87 -2.72
C ARG A 177 -6.29 -15.07 -4.07
N SER A 178 -7.11 -14.11 -4.50
CA SER A 178 -7.74 -14.16 -5.82
C SER A 178 -6.78 -13.81 -6.96
N THR A 179 -5.65 -13.18 -6.63
CA THR A 179 -4.63 -12.82 -7.62
C THR A 179 -3.87 -14.04 -8.13
N PRO A 180 -3.80 -14.26 -9.46
CA PRO A 180 -3.01 -15.33 -10.05
C PRO A 180 -1.52 -15.23 -9.65
N GLY A 181 -0.95 -16.34 -9.18
CA GLY A 181 0.45 -16.43 -8.77
C GLY A 181 0.72 -16.07 -7.30
N VAL A 182 -0.25 -15.49 -6.58
CA VAL A 182 -0.13 -15.28 -5.12
C VAL A 182 -0.29 -16.61 -4.38
N ASP A 183 -1.19 -17.50 -4.79
CA ASP A 183 -1.42 -18.81 -4.13
C ASP A 183 -0.35 -19.89 -4.47
N GLY A 184 0.89 -19.46 -4.71
CA GLY A 184 2.03 -20.33 -4.99
C GLY A 184 2.58 -21.06 -3.75
N PRO A 185 3.54 -22.00 -3.93
CA PRO A 185 4.13 -22.75 -2.82
C PRO A 185 4.77 -21.88 -1.73
N ALA A 186 5.41 -20.77 -2.10
CA ALA A 186 6.03 -19.84 -1.15
C ALA A 186 5.01 -19.17 -0.22
N PHE A 187 3.92 -18.64 -0.79
CA PHE A 187 2.82 -18.06 -0.02
C PHE A 187 2.15 -19.09 0.88
N LYS A 188 1.89 -20.30 0.35
CA LYS A 188 1.34 -21.40 1.15
C LYS A 188 2.23 -21.75 2.34
N GLY A 189 3.55 -21.82 2.14
CA GLY A 189 4.51 -22.02 3.21
C GLY A 189 4.39 -20.97 4.32
N VAL A 190 4.40 -19.68 3.95
CA VAL A 190 4.23 -18.56 4.90
C VAL A 190 2.91 -18.68 5.66
N VAL A 191 1.78 -18.84 4.96
CA VAL A 191 0.46 -18.92 5.61
C VAL A 191 0.35 -20.12 6.54
N THR A 192 0.84 -21.30 6.11
CA THR A 192 0.87 -22.50 6.95
C THR A 192 1.68 -22.26 8.21
N ARG A 193 2.88 -21.67 8.10
CA ARG A 193 3.73 -21.38 9.26
C ARG A 193 3.10 -20.36 10.20
N LEU A 194 2.61 -19.24 9.67
CA LEU A 194 1.94 -18.21 10.46
C LEU A 194 0.74 -18.80 11.21
N THR A 195 -0.04 -19.67 10.57
CA THR A 195 -1.20 -20.32 11.20
C THR A 195 -0.77 -21.34 12.27
N SER A 196 0.41 -21.96 12.16
CA SER A 196 0.92 -22.90 13.16
C SER A 196 1.60 -22.23 14.36
N GLU A 197 2.19 -21.05 14.20
CA GLU A 197 3.03 -20.41 15.22
C GLU A 197 2.45 -19.12 15.79
N MET A 198 1.46 -18.55 15.11
CA MET A 198 0.83 -17.28 15.45
C MET A 198 -0.68 -17.43 15.41
N ARG A 199 -1.38 -16.54 16.12
CA ARG A 199 -2.83 -16.47 16.15
C ARG A 199 -3.30 -15.41 15.18
N LEU A 200 -4.16 -15.76 14.22
CA LEU A 200 -4.86 -14.77 13.41
C LEU A 200 -5.79 -13.95 14.33
N VAL A 201 -5.62 -12.62 14.34
CA VAL A 201 -6.37 -11.70 15.21
C VAL A 201 -7.18 -10.67 14.44
N GLY A 202 -6.91 -10.46 13.15
CA GLY A 202 -7.64 -9.50 12.33
C GLY A 202 -7.59 -9.84 10.85
N THR A 203 -8.66 -9.48 10.15
CA THR A 203 -8.81 -9.61 8.69
C THR A 203 -9.58 -8.42 8.15
N SER A 204 -9.25 -7.96 6.94
CA SER A 204 -9.96 -6.86 6.26
C SER A 204 -11.25 -7.33 5.59
N GLY A 205 -12.38 -6.66 5.78
CA GLY A 205 -13.63 -6.88 5.04
C GLY A 205 -14.11 -8.34 4.88
N ASP A 206 -15.01 -8.57 3.93
CA ASP A 206 -15.57 -9.91 3.62
C ASP A 206 -14.66 -10.75 2.68
N ARG A 207 -13.83 -10.08 1.88
CA ARG A 207 -12.86 -10.69 0.97
C ARG A 207 -11.45 -10.27 1.38
N PRO A 208 -10.87 -10.92 2.40
CA PRO A 208 -9.69 -10.39 3.05
C PRO A 208 -8.46 -10.40 2.16
N PHE A 209 -7.80 -9.24 2.11
CA PHE A 209 -6.48 -9.06 1.52
C PHE A 209 -5.45 -8.66 2.59
N VAL A 210 -5.89 -8.24 3.78
CA VAL A 210 -5.05 -8.05 4.97
C VAL A 210 -5.37 -9.12 5.99
N HIS A 211 -4.34 -9.76 6.52
CA HIS A 211 -4.43 -10.72 7.61
C HIS A 211 -3.40 -10.35 8.68
N VAL A 212 -3.83 -10.21 9.93
CA VAL A 212 -2.96 -9.81 11.03
C VAL A 212 -2.77 -11.00 11.97
N TYR A 213 -1.52 -11.45 12.08
CA TYR A 213 -1.14 -12.56 12.94
C TYR A 213 -0.40 -12.02 14.17
N GLN A 214 -0.79 -12.48 15.35
CA GLN A 214 -0.19 -12.15 16.63
C GLN A 214 0.65 -13.32 17.13
N ARG A 215 1.85 -13.05 17.62
CA ARG A 215 2.72 -14.05 18.24
C ARG A 215 2.01 -14.70 19.42
N ILE A 216 2.00 -16.03 19.46
CA ILE A 216 1.57 -16.77 20.65
C ILE A 216 2.70 -16.61 21.68
N ARG A 217 2.47 -15.82 22.73
CA ARG A 217 3.38 -15.78 23.87
C ARG A 217 3.33 -17.17 24.52
N ALA A 218 4.48 -17.84 24.64
CA ALA A 218 4.58 -18.99 25.52
C ALA A 218 4.12 -18.55 26.91
N ALA A 219 3.23 -19.31 27.55
CA ALA A 219 2.92 -19.09 28.95
C ALA A 219 4.26 -19.07 29.70
N VAL A 220 4.56 -17.96 30.38
CA VAL A 220 5.70 -17.91 31.28
C VAL A 220 5.39 -18.95 32.36
N PRO A 221 6.23 -19.99 32.54
CA PRO A 221 6.04 -20.96 33.62
C PRO A 221 6.19 -20.29 34.99
#